data_AF-A0A553GU84-F1
#
_entry.id   AF-A0A553GU84-F1
#
_cell.length_a   1.000
_cell.length_b   1.000
_cell.length_c   1.000
_cell.angle_alpha   90.00
_cell.angle_beta   90.00
_cell.angle_gamma   90.00
#
_symmetry.space_group_name_H-M   'P 1'
#
loop_
_entity.id
_entity.type
_entity.pdbx_description
1 polymer ?
#
loop_
_entity_poly.entity_id
_entity_poly.type
_entity_poly.pdbx_seq_one_letter_code
_entity_poly.pdbx_strand_id
1 'polypeptide(L)'
;MSPPVPSPCEWFAARLDPAAGSCFALIDSSRHPLFSDVLKRHGIRARCLFTGIAEVRLGRYAPYCAEFPLDGALAAFWFNHQGQGWREQWGWLFQSQADLDTLRGHFKKFVQVELSDGSSAYWRFYDPRVFCKIVPLMTQAQHTQMFGSLINRAYCFHDPQRALLEVGWKSSWLDTLSGVRSLELKTHILPDFP
;
A
#
# COMPACT_ATOMS: atom_id res chain seq x y z
N MET A 1 -3.84 0.11 -36.76
CA MET A 1 -4.67 0.14 -35.53
C MET A 1 -3.73 0.34 -34.36
N SER A 2 -3.95 1.36 -33.52
CA SER A 2 -3.17 1.51 -32.28
C SER A 2 -3.45 0.31 -31.36
N PRO A 3 -2.47 -0.16 -30.56
CA PRO A 3 -2.72 -1.21 -29.59
C PRO A 3 -3.83 -0.77 -28.62
N PRO A 4 -4.68 -1.70 -28.13
CA PRO A 4 -5.71 -1.37 -27.17
C PRO A 4 -5.09 -0.79 -25.89
N VAL A 5 -5.72 0.25 -25.33
CA VAL A 5 -5.31 0.81 -24.05
C VAL A 5 -5.57 -0.24 -22.97
N PRO A 6 -4.58 -0.60 -22.13
CA PRO A 6 -4.77 -1.60 -21.09
C PRO A 6 -5.76 -1.09 -20.04
N SER A 7 -6.52 -2.00 -19.44
CA SER A 7 -7.32 -1.70 -18.25
C SER A 7 -6.41 -1.24 -17.09
N PRO A 8 -6.95 -0.54 -16.07
CA PRO A 8 -6.17 -0.15 -14.89
C PRO A 8 -5.45 -1.33 -14.23
N CYS A 9 -6.10 -2.50 -14.15
CA CYS A 9 -5.54 -3.71 -13.56
C CYS A 9 -4.38 -4.27 -14.39
N GLU A 10 -4.52 -4.37 -15.72
CA GLU A 10 -3.46 -4.84 -16.61
C GLU A 10 -2.25 -3.89 -16.60
N TRP A 11 -2.52 -2.58 -16.60
CA TRP A 11 -1.48 -1.57 -16.50
C TRP A 11 -0.73 -1.65 -15.17
N PHE A 12 -1.43 -1.93 -14.06
CA PHE A 12 -0.78 -2.18 -12.78
C PHE A 12 0.03 -3.48 -12.79
N ALA A 13 -0.55 -4.56 -13.32
CA ALA A 13 0.07 -5.87 -13.37
C ALA A 13 1.44 -5.85 -14.05
N ALA A 14 1.56 -5.08 -15.13
CA ALA A 14 2.82 -4.89 -15.85
C ALA A 14 3.94 -4.23 -15.03
N ARG A 15 3.65 -3.67 -13.85
CA ARG A 15 4.60 -3.04 -12.93
C ARG A 15 4.95 -3.91 -11.72
N LEU A 16 4.25 -5.02 -11.54
CA LEU A 16 4.63 -5.97 -10.52
C LEU A 16 5.92 -6.66 -10.92
N ASP A 17 6.78 -6.88 -9.93
CA ASP A 17 8.00 -7.67 -10.11
C ASP A 17 7.73 -9.08 -9.59
N PRO A 18 7.79 -10.12 -10.44
CA PRO A 18 7.57 -11.49 -10.00
C PRO A 18 8.50 -11.94 -8.86
N ALA A 19 9.71 -11.37 -8.77
CA ALA A 19 10.66 -11.68 -7.70
C ALA A 19 10.35 -10.93 -6.37
N ALA A 20 9.50 -9.91 -6.40
CA ALA A 20 9.12 -9.13 -5.23
C ALA A 20 8.02 -9.78 -4.37
N GLY A 21 7.42 -10.89 -4.85
CA GLY A 21 6.45 -11.68 -4.10
C GLY A 21 4.99 -11.31 -4.38
N SER A 22 4.10 -11.80 -3.52
CA SER A 22 2.65 -11.60 -3.65
C SER A 22 2.25 -10.15 -3.40
N CYS A 23 1.14 -9.74 -4.02
CA CYS A 23 0.59 -8.40 -3.86
C CYS A 23 -0.40 -8.33 -2.69
N PHE A 24 -0.31 -7.25 -1.93
CA PHE A 24 -1.13 -6.93 -0.77
C PHE A 24 -1.59 -5.47 -0.84
N ALA A 25 -2.60 -5.14 -0.05
CA ALA A 25 -3.13 -3.80 0.09
C ALA A 25 -3.10 -3.37 1.56
N LEU A 26 -2.68 -2.13 1.80
CA LEU A 26 -3.03 -1.41 3.01
C LEU A 26 -4.20 -0.49 2.70
N ILE A 27 -5.32 -0.75 3.38
CA ILE A 27 -6.63 -0.17 3.08
C ILE A 27 -7.02 0.76 4.21
N ASP A 28 -7.43 1.98 3.88
CA ASP A 28 -8.16 2.86 4.77
C ASP A 28 -9.67 2.64 4.59
N SER A 29 -10.28 1.79 5.43
CA SER A 29 -11.71 1.49 5.32
C SER A 29 -12.60 2.70 5.60
N SER A 30 -12.06 3.78 6.18
CA SER A 30 -12.78 5.04 6.35
C SER A 30 -13.03 5.75 5.01
N ARG A 31 -12.38 5.35 3.93
CA ARG A 31 -12.46 6.00 2.61
C ARG A 31 -13.65 5.55 1.78
N HIS A 32 -14.22 4.38 2.05
CA HIS A 32 -15.38 3.88 1.33
C HIS A 32 -16.33 3.14 2.28
N PRO A 33 -17.63 3.52 2.35
CA PRO A 33 -18.56 3.01 3.35
C PRO A 33 -18.83 1.50 3.26
N LEU A 34 -18.60 0.91 2.08
CA LEU A 34 -18.81 -0.52 1.81
C LEU A 34 -17.56 -1.37 1.98
N PHE A 35 -16.39 -0.82 2.34
CA PHE A 35 -15.16 -1.62 2.37
C PHE A 35 -15.23 -2.83 3.30
N SER A 36 -15.69 -2.60 4.53
CA SER A 36 -15.84 -3.68 5.51
C SER A 36 -16.80 -4.77 4.99
N ASP A 37 -17.83 -4.38 4.24
CA ASP A 37 -18.79 -5.31 3.65
C ASP A 37 -18.18 -6.05 2.45
N VAL A 38 -17.41 -5.39 1.59
CA VAL A 38 -16.68 -6.00 0.47
C VAL A 38 -15.70 -7.05 0.99
N LEU A 39 -14.89 -6.71 2.02
CA LEU A 39 -13.94 -7.63 2.61
C LEU A 39 -14.64 -8.88 3.16
N LYS A 40 -15.75 -8.71 3.88
CA LYS A 40 -16.51 -9.83 4.46
C LYS A 40 -17.24 -10.66 3.40
N ARG A 41 -18.01 -10.02 2.53
CA ARG A 41 -18.86 -10.67 1.52
C ARG A 41 -18.06 -11.52 0.56
N HIS A 42 -16.88 -11.05 0.17
CA HIS A 42 -16.01 -11.76 -0.76
C HIS A 42 -14.96 -12.63 -0.05
N GLY A 43 -15.04 -12.78 1.29
CA GLY A 43 -14.10 -13.61 2.05
C GLY A 43 -12.64 -13.19 1.90
N ILE A 44 -12.39 -11.90 1.68
CA ILE A 44 -11.02 -11.39 1.49
C ILE A 44 -10.23 -11.61 2.78
N ARG A 45 -9.07 -12.27 2.66
CA ARG A 45 -8.14 -12.41 3.78
C ARG A 45 -7.58 -11.03 4.12
N ALA A 46 -8.12 -10.43 5.16
CA ALA A 46 -7.73 -9.13 5.67
C ALA A 46 -7.54 -9.17 7.19
N ARG A 47 -6.68 -8.29 7.68
CA ARG A 47 -6.32 -8.16 9.09
C ARG A 47 -6.35 -6.70 9.52
N CYS A 48 -7.12 -6.41 10.57
CA CYS A 48 -7.18 -5.08 11.16
C CYS A 48 -5.82 -4.72 11.77
N LEU A 49 -5.37 -3.47 11.58
CA LEU A 49 -4.16 -2.97 12.23
C LEU A 49 -4.46 -2.33 13.60
N PHE A 50 -5.71 -1.95 13.86
CA PHE A 50 -6.15 -1.62 15.22
C PHE A 50 -6.28 -2.89 16.05
N THR A 51 -6.17 -2.76 17.37
CA THR A 51 -6.35 -3.89 18.30
C THR A 51 -7.14 -3.51 19.54
N GLY A 52 -7.69 -4.52 20.22
CA GLY A 52 -8.41 -4.33 21.48
C GLY A 52 -9.67 -3.48 21.30
N ILE A 53 -9.90 -2.55 22.22
CA ILE A 53 -11.12 -1.71 22.20
C ILE A 53 -11.25 -0.90 20.90
N ALA A 54 -10.14 -0.42 20.34
CA ALA A 54 -10.14 0.34 19.09
C ALA A 54 -10.61 -0.52 17.90
N GLU A 55 -10.18 -1.78 17.83
CA GLU A 55 -10.63 -2.72 16.80
C GLU A 55 -12.13 -3.00 16.91
N VAL A 56 -12.64 -3.23 18.13
CA VAL A 56 -14.07 -3.50 18.34
C VAL A 56 -14.92 -2.28 17.97
N ARG A 57 -14.52 -1.08 18.41
CA ARG A 57 -15.32 0.14 18.22
C ARG A 57 -15.17 0.76 16.83
N LEU A 58 -13.98 0.68 16.24
CA LEU A 58 -13.63 1.38 15.01
C LEU A 58 -13.37 0.43 13.84
N GLY A 59 -13.51 -0.88 14.00
CA GLY A 59 -13.18 -1.88 12.98
C GLY A 59 -13.79 -1.58 11.61
N ARG A 60 -15.03 -1.07 11.55
CA ARG A 60 -15.66 -0.67 10.28
C ARG A 60 -14.87 0.39 9.49
N TYR A 61 -14.14 1.25 10.18
CA TYR A 61 -13.37 2.37 9.63
C TYR A 61 -11.86 2.19 9.82
N ALA A 62 -11.44 1.04 10.32
CA ALA A 62 -10.05 0.80 10.67
C ALA A 62 -9.19 0.59 9.43
N PRO A 63 -7.86 0.79 9.57
CA PRO A 63 -6.91 0.35 8.57
C PRO A 63 -6.76 -1.18 8.56
N TYR A 64 -6.71 -1.78 7.36
CA TYR A 64 -6.53 -3.21 7.16
C TYR A 64 -5.34 -3.50 6.27
N CYS A 65 -4.58 -4.55 6.59
CA CYS A 65 -3.71 -5.23 5.63
C CYS A 65 -4.49 -6.37 5.00
N ALA A 66 -4.53 -6.46 3.68
CA ALA A 66 -5.30 -7.46 2.95
C ALA A 66 -4.48 -8.08 1.82
N GLU A 67 -4.78 -9.34 1.50
CA GLU A 67 -4.28 -9.94 0.27
C GLU A 67 -4.94 -9.30 -0.95
N PHE A 68 -4.13 -9.11 -2.00
CA PHE A 68 -4.55 -8.43 -3.21
C PHE A 68 -4.13 -9.23 -4.46
N PRO A 69 -4.64 -10.47 -4.64
CA PRO A 69 -4.46 -11.17 -5.91
C PRO A 69 -5.14 -10.39 -7.03
N LEU A 70 -4.45 -10.21 -8.16
CA LEU A 70 -4.93 -9.36 -9.26
C LEU A 70 -6.18 -9.88 -9.96
N ASP A 71 -6.41 -11.19 -9.91
CA ASP A 71 -7.61 -11.88 -10.37
C ASP A 71 -8.69 -12.02 -9.28
N GLY A 72 -8.47 -11.45 -8.09
CA GLY A 72 -9.37 -11.53 -6.96
C GLY A 72 -10.45 -10.44 -6.93
N ALA A 73 -11.47 -10.67 -6.10
CA ALA A 73 -12.60 -9.75 -5.95
C ALA A 73 -12.20 -8.36 -5.43
N LEU A 74 -11.18 -8.27 -4.57
CA LEU A 74 -10.68 -6.97 -4.10
C LEU A 74 -10.01 -6.18 -5.24
N ALA A 75 -9.22 -6.83 -6.10
CA ALA A 75 -8.62 -6.17 -7.27
C ALA A 75 -9.70 -5.74 -8.27
N ALA A 76 -10.69 -6.60 -8.55
CA ALA A 76 -11.82 -6.26 -9.40
C ALA A 76 -12.59 -5.02 -8.85
N PHE A 77 -12.85 -4.98 -7.54
CA PHE A 77 -13.49 -3.83 -6.89
C PHE A 77 -12.62 -2.57 -6.95
N TRP A 78 -11.32 -2.70 -6.69
CA TRP A 78 -10.36 -1.59 -6.66
C TRP A 78 -10.15 -0.94 -8.03
N PHE A 79 -10.08 -1.77 -9.09
CA PHE A 79 -9.82 -1.32 -10.45
C PHE A 79 -11.07 -1.00 -11.27
N ASN A 80 -12.26 -1.24 -10.72
CA ASN A 80 -13.52 -0.84 -11.34
C ASN A 80 -13.58 0.68 -11.57
N HIS A 81 -14.45 1.12 -12.48
CA HIS A 81 -14.67 2.52 -12.82
C HIS A 81 -13.37 3.31 -13.06
N GLN A 82 -12.51 2.78 -13.94
CA GLN A 82 -11.22 3.39 -14.30
C GLN A 82 -10.27 3.55 -13.11
N GLY A 83 -10.17 2.55 -12.23
CA GLY A 83 -9.27 2.59 -11.08
C GLY A 83 -9.79 3.46 -9.94
N GLN A 84 -11.08 3.35 -9.60
CA GLN A 84 -11.72 4.10 -8.54
C GLN A 84 -10.94 4.04 -7.21
N GLY A 85 -10.42 2.86 -6.83
CA GLY A 85 -9.72 2.72 -5.57
C GLY A 85 -8.44 3.55 -5.45
N TRP A 86 -7.74 3.75 -6.56
CA TRP A 86 -6.62 4.69 -6.60
C TRP A 86 -7.09 6.14 -6.55
N ARG A 87 -8.04 6.51 -7.42
CA ARG A 87 -8.54 7.89 -7.55
C ARG A 87 -9.16 8.40 -6.24
N GLU A 88 -9.88 7.53 -5.56
CA GLU A 88 -10.49 7.80 -4.27
C GLU A 88 -9.56 7.50 -3.09
N GLN A 89 -8.30 7.13 -3.33
CA GLN A 89 -7.27 6.96 -2.31
C GLN A 89 -7.71 6.00 -1.20
N TRP A 90 -8.23 4.84 -1.59
CA TRP A 90 -8.69 3.79 -0.68
C TRP A 90 -7.55 3.14 0.12
N GLY A 91 -6.32 3.36 -0.31
CA GLY A 91 -5.13 2.79 0.29
C GLY A 91 -3.99 2.69 -0.73
N TRP A 92 -2.97 1.92 -0.39
CA TRP A 92 -1.82 1.68 -1.26
C TRP A 92 -1.49 0.19 -1.32
N LEU A 93 -0.84 -0.21 -2.42
CA LEU A 93 -0.53 -1.60 -2.73
C LEU A 93 0.96 -1.86 -2.51
N PHE A 94 1.34 -3.10 -2.24
CA PHE A 94 2.74 -3.47 -2.06
C PHE A 94 2.99 -4.94 -2.33
N GLN A 95 4.24 -5.30 -2.61
CA GLN A 95 4.69 -6.67 -2.76
C GLN A 95 5.55 -7.12 -1.60
N SER A 96 5.33 -8.36 -1.16
CA SER A 96 6.08 -9.01 -0.09
C SER A 96 6.17 -10.52 -0.30
N GLN A 97 7.24 -11.11 0.22
CA GLN A 97 7.39 -12.55 0.38
C GLN A 97 6.83 -13.08 1.71
N ALA A 98 6.44 -12.20 2.63
CA ALA A 98 5.93 -12.58 3.95
C ALA A 98 4.43 -12.91 3.92
N ASP A 99 3.98 -13.68 4.91
CA ASP A 99 2.56 -13.93 5.11
C ASP A 99 1.81 -12.72 5.69
N LEU A 100 0.48 -12.75 5.59
CA LEU A 100 -0.39 -11.65 6.00
C LEU A 100 -0.29 -11.31 7.50
N ASP A 101 -0.08 -12.29 8.37
CA ASP A 101 -0.03 -12.07 9.82
C ASP A 101 1.31 -11.45 10.24
N THR A 102 2.40 -11.84 9.59
CA THR A 102 3.72 -11.18 9.67
C THR A 102 3.64 -9.72 9.23
N LEU A 103 3.00 -9.46 8.07
CA LEU A 103 2.80 -8.12 7.53
C LEU A 103 1.95 -7.24 8.45
N ARG A 104 0.85 -7.79 8.99
CA ARG A 104 0.02 -7.10 9.99
C ARG A 104 0.86 -6.71 11.22
N GLY A 105 1.65 -7.64 11.75
CA GLY A 105 2.52 -7.39 12.90
C GLY A 105 3.57 -6.30 12.63
N HIS A 106 4.10 -6.26 11.41
CA HIS A 106 5.01 -5.21 10.97
C HIS A 106 4.33 -3.84 10.95
N PHE A 107 3.21 -3.71 10.22
CA PHE A 107 2.53 -2.43 10.07
C PHE A 107 1.91 -1.89 11.36
N LYS A 108 1.47 -2.76 12.26
CA LYS A 108 0.90 -2.37 13.55
C LYS A 108 1.86 -1.50 14.38
N LYS A 109 3.18 -1.73 14.27
CA LYS A 109 4.20 -0.96 15.00
C LYS A 109 4.16 0.54 14.70
N PHE A 110 3.59 0.91 13.56
CA PHE A 110 3.55 2.30 13.08
C PHE A 110 2.20 2.98 13.31
N VAL A 111 1.16 2.24 13.71
CA VAL A 111 -0.21 2.78 13.81
C VAL A 111 -0.29 3.86 14.88
N GLN A 112 0.36 3.65 16.01
CA GLN A 112 0.36 4.59 17.13
C GLN A 112 1.79 5.07 17.34
N VAL A 113 1.96 6.38 17.38
CA VAL A 113 3.25 7.06 17.60
C VAL A 113 3.17 7.91 18.85
N GLU A 114 4.28 8.02 19.56
CA GLU A 114 4.43 8.94 20.70
C GLU A 114 4.90 10.30 20.18
N LEU A 115 4.29 11.37 20.68
CA LEU A 115 4.62 12.75 20.37
C LEU A 115 5.58 13.31 21.42
N SER A 116 6.21 14.45 21.10
CA SER A 116 7.21 15.08 21.98
C SER A 116 6.68 15.49 23.36
N ASP A 117 5.37 15.65 23.50
CA ASP A 117 4.70 15.96 24.76
C ASP A 117 4.29 14.72 25.57
N GLY A 118 4.69 13.52 25.12
CA GLY A 118 4.34 12.23 25.73
C GLY A 118 2.93 11.75 25.40
N SER A 119 2.15 12.52 24.62
CA SER A 119 0.85 12.05 24.13
C SER A 119 1.02 11.07 22.97
N SER A 120 -0.04 10.29 22.68
CA SER A 120 -0.02 9.34 21.56
C SER A 120 -0.97 9.77 20.45
N ALA A 121 -0.56 9.61 19.20
CA ALA A 121 -1.37 9.88 18.03
C ALA A 121 -1.44 8.68 17.08
N TYR A 122 -2.49 8.62 16.26
CA TYR A 122 -2.57 7.66 15.15
C TYR A 122 -1.82 8.21 13.95
N TRP A 123 -0.73 7.55 13.55
CA TRP A 123 -0.05 7.88 12.30
C TRP A 123 -0.75 7.18 11.14
N ARG A 124 -1.43 7.98 10.31
CA ARG A 124 -2.24 7.51 9.17
C ARG A 124 -1.38 7.15 7.94
N PHE A 125 -0.32 6.37 8.13
CA PHE A 125 0.56 5.94 7.02
C PHE A 125 -0.16 5.07 5.97
N TYR A 126 -1.34 4.54 6.30
CA TYR A 126 -2.21 3.79 5.38
C TYR A 126 -3.04 4.70 4.45
N ASP A 127 -3.14 6.00 4.75
CA ASP A 127 -3.78 6.99 3.86
C ASP A 127 -2.79 7.41 2.76
N PRO A 128 -3.10 7.20 1.47
CA PRO A 128 -2.21 7.59 0.37
C PRO A 128 -1.80 9.06 0.38
N ARG A 129 -2.66 9.97 0.86
CA ARG A 129 -2.36 11.41 0.96
C ARG A 129 -1.26 11.72 1.95
N VAL A 130 -1.07 10.85 2.94
CA VAL A 130 0.00 10.93 3.93
C VAL A 130 1.22 10.19 3.39
N PHE A 131 1.05 8.91 3.01
CA PHE A 131 2.13 8.03 2.60
C PHE A 131 2.93 8.57 1.41
N CYS A 132 2.26 8.93 0.32
CA CYS A 132 2.92 9.45 -0.88
C CYS A 132 3.72 10.74 -0.61
N LYS A 133 3.34 11.55 0.39
CA LYS A 133 4.06 12.78 0.74
C LYS A 133 5.25 12.54 1.66
N ILE A 134 5.12 11.58 2.58
CA ILE A 134 6.14 11.38 3.63
C ILE A 134 7.27 10.46 3.18
N VAL A 135 7.01 9.45 2.34
CA VAL A 135 8.05 8.50 1.91
C VAL A 135 9.27 9.18 1.26
N PRO A 136 9.11 10.18 0.38
CA PRO A 136 10.26 10.91 -0.18
C PRO A 136 11.05 11.73 0.85
N LEU A 137 10.43 12.08 1.98
CA LEU A 137 11.00 12.93 3.03
C LEU A 137 11.62 12.12 4.18
N MET A 138 11.39 10.81 4.20
CA MET A 138 11.93 9.91 5.22
C MET A 138 13.44 9.77 5.08
N THR A 139 14.11 9.64 6.23
CA THR A 139 15.53 9.29 6.28
C THR A 139 15.74 7.82 5.87
N GLN A 140 16.97 7.48 5.51
CA GLN A 140 17.36 6.10 5.20
C GLN A 140 17.06 5.11 6.35
N ALA A 141 17.22 5.55 7.61
CA ALA A 141 16.87 4.75 8.77
C ALA A 141 15.36 4.48 8.85
N GLN A 142 14.53 5.50 8.57
CA GLN A 142 13.07 5.38 8.54
C GLN A 142 12.59 4.49 7.39
N HIS A 143 13.22 4.57 6.21
CA HIS A 143 12.99 3.63 5.11
C HIS A 143 13.29 2.20 5.52
N THR A 144 14.43 1.98 6.18
CA THR A 144 14.84 0.65 6.65
C THR A 144 13.85 0.12 7.70
N GLN A 145 13.36 0.97 8.58
CA GLN A 145 12.36 0.60 9.58
C GLN A 145 11.00 0.25 8.93
N MET A 146 10.51 1.07 8.01
CA MET A 146 9.17 0.93 7.43
C MET A 146 9.09 -0.14 6.34
N PHE A 147 10.12 -0.30 5.51
CA PHE A 147 10.12 -1.26 4.40
C PHE A 147 10.93 -2.51 4.74
N GLY A 148 12.15 -2.31 5.26
CA GLY A 148 13.05 -3.38 5.69
C GLY A 148 13.21 -4.51 4.68
N SER A 149 13.27 -5.75 5.17
CA SER A 149 13.28 -6.95 4.32
C SER A 149 11.88 -7.43 3.93
N LEU A 150 10.82 -6.88 4.54
CA LEU A 150 9.46 -7.37 4.39
C LEU A 150 8.74 -6.74 3.20
N ILE A 151 9.01 -5.47 2.89
CA ILE A 151 8.33 -4.77 1.80
C ILE A 151 9.33 -4.61 0.65
N ASN A 152 9.09 -5.36 -0.43
CA ASN A 152 9.99 -5.39 -1.59
C ASN A 152 9.70 -4.25 -2.56
N ARG A 153 8.42 -3.96 -2.77
CA ARG A 153 7.92 -2.83 -3.57
C ARG A 153 6.65 -2.26 -2.97
N ALA A 154 6.40 -0.97 -3.13
CA ALA A 154 5.14 -0.32 -2.77
C ALA A 154 4.66 0.62 -3.89
N TYR A 155 3.36 0.81 -3.97
CA TYR A 155 2.67 1.52 -5.04
C TYR A 155 1.58 2.39 -4.43
N CYS A 156 1.77 3.70 -4.47
CA CYS A 156 0.85 4.68 -3.91
C CYS A 156 0.38 5.64 -4.99
N PHE A 157 -0.93 5.85 -5.08
CA PHE A 157 -1.48 6.82 -6.02
C PHE A 157 -1.39 8.24 -5.48
N HIS A 158 -0.80 9.13 -6.27
CA HIS A 158 -0.66 10.55 -5.99
C HIS A 158 -1.60 11.36 -6.88
N ASP A 159 -2.72 11.76 -6.28
CA ASP A 159 -3.88 12.36 -6.97
C ASP A 159 -3.61 13.69 -7.70
N PRO A 160 -2.87 14.67 -7.14
CA PRO A 160 -2.63 15.94 -7.83
C PRO A 160 -1.92 15.80 -9.19
N GLN A 161 -1.21 14.69 -9.41
CA GLN A 161 -0.38 14.47 -10.59
C GLN A 161 -0.90 13.35 -11.49
N ARG A 162 -2.05 12.73 -11.15
CA ARG A 162 -2.53 11.49 -11.77
C ARG A 162 -1.39 10.48 -11.96
N ALA A 163 -0.61 10.27 -10.91
CA ALA A 163 0.61 9.48 -10.99
C ALA A 163 0.65 8.36 -9.95
N LEU A 164 1.25 7.23 -10.31
CA LEU A 164 1.59 6.16 -9.39
C LEU A 164 3.04 6.35 -8.93
N LEU A 165 3.23 6.56 -7.63
CA LEU A 165 4.53 6.48 -7.00
C LEU A 165 4.86 5.01 -6.73
N GLU A 166 5.87 4.50 -7.42
CA GLU A 166 6.50 3.22 -7.13
C GLU A 166 7.71 3.45 -6.22
N VAL A 167 7.81 2.63 -5.19
CA VAL A 167 8.90 2.62 -4.22
C VAL A 167 9.50 1.22 -4.24
N GLY A 168 10.81 1.11 -4.46
CA GLY A 168 11.53 -0.17 -4.45
C GLY A 168 12.94 0.00 -3.91
N TRP A 169 13.68 -1.09 -3.77
CA TRP A 169 15.09 -1.04 -3.37
C TRP A 169 15.99 -0.87 -4.59
N LYS A 170 17.01 -0.02 -4.48
CA LYS A 170 18.05 0.05 -5.50
C LYS A 170 18.76 -1.30 -5.62
N SER A 171 18.93 -1.76 -6.86
CA SER A 171 19.78 -2.91 -7.19
C SER A 171 21.14 -2.40 -7.69
N SER A 172 21.99 -1.96 -6.76
CA SER A 172 23.37 -1.55 -7.08
C SER A 172 24.38 -2.44 -6.37
N TRP A 173 25.42 -2.86 -7.08
CA TRP A 173 26.52 -3.64 -6.50
C TRP A 173 27.27 -2.84 -5.41
N LEU A 174 27.25 -1.51 -5.46
CA LEU A 174 27.82 -0.63 -4.43
C LEU A 174 27.00 -0.65 -3.12
N ASP A 175 25.68 -0.79 -3.21
CA ASP A 175 24.79 -0.90 -2.04
C ASP A 175 25.01 -2.25 -1.32
N THR A 176 25.34 -3.29 -2.09
CA THR A 176 25.73 -4.60 -1.55
C THR A 176 27.05 -4.53 -0.76
N LEU A 177 27.99 -3.67 -1.17
CA LEU A 177 29.28 -3.49 -0.49
C LEU A 177 29.18 -2.60 0.76
N SER A 178 28.32 -1.58 0.72
CA SER A 178 28.11 -0.67 1.86
C SER A 178 27.21 -1.30 2.94
N GLY A 179 26.46 -2.34 2.61
CA GLY A 179 25.41 -2.91 3.46
C GLY A 179 24.18 -2.01 3.59
N VAL A 180 24.16 -0.84 2.93
CA VAL A 180 23.08 0.15 2.99
C VAL A 180 22.25 0.03 1.73
N ARG A 181 21.04 -0.53 1.86
CA ARG A 181 20.04 -0.56 0.79
C ARG A 181 19.28 0.76 0.76
N SER A 182 19.45 1.56 -0.28
CA SER A 182 18.67 2.79 -0.45
C SER A 182 17.39 2.53 -1.25
N LEU A 183 16.31 3.28 -0.95
CA LEU A 183 15.11 3.24 -1.78
C LEU A 183 15.32 3.98 -3.11
N GLU A 184 14.65 3.48 -4.13
CA GLU A 184 14.44 4.11 -5.43
C GLU A 184 12.95 4.47 -5.55
N LEU A 185 12.67 5.72 -5.92
CA LEU A 185 11.31 6.21 -6.15
C LEU A 185 11.14 6.48 -7.64
N LYS A 186 10.11 5.90 -8.25
CA LYS A 186 9.75 6.12 -9.65
C LYS A 186 8.32 6.62 -9.74
N THR A 187 8.10 7.62 -10.57
CA THR A 187 6.76 8.18 -10.81
C THR A 187 6.27 7.74 -12.18
N HIS A 188 5.09 7.14 -12.23
CA HIS A 188 4.44 6.70 -13.47
C HIS A 188 3.18 7.52 -13.71
N ILE A 189 3.10 8.20 -14.84
CA ILE A 189 1.87 8.89 -15.25
C ILE A 189 0.82 7.85 -15.64
N LEU A 190 -0.39 7.97 -15.10
CA LEU A 190 -1.49 7.10 -15.48
C LEU A 190 -1.94 7.40 -16.92
N PRO A 191 -2.20 6.38 -17.74
CA PRO A 191 -2.93 6.54 -18.97
C PRO A 191 -4.32 7.10 -18.73
N ASP A 192 -4.93 7.62 -19.80
CA ASP A 192 -6.37 7.80 -19.83
C ASP A 192 -7.02 6.43 -20.05
N PHE A 193 -7.39 5.79 -18.94
CA PHE A 193 -8.08 4.51 -18.96
C PHE A 193 -9.47 4.65 -19.60
N PRO A 194 -9.90 3.68 -20.42
CA PRO A 194 -11.21 3.68 -21.06
C PRO A 194 -12.34 3.55 -20.03
#